data_AF-A0A2Z7AXJ4-F1
#
_entry.id   AF-A0A2Z7AXJ4-F1
#
_cell.length_a   1.000
_cell.length_b   1.000
_cell.length_c   1.000
_cell.angle_alpha   90.00
_cell.angle_beta   90.00
_cell.angle_gamma   90.00
#
_symmetry.space_group_name_H-M   'P 1'
#
loop_
_entity.id
_entity.type
_entity.pdbx_description
1 polymer ?
#
loop_
_entity_poly.entity_id
_entity_poly.type
_entity_poly.pdbx_seq_one_letter_code
_entity_poly.pdbx_strand_id
1 'polypeptide(L)'
;MEELTEEEKRALRGSKFAPLPSVPPPNRRHPREAHPGGPVKTNKAAALAKFLERKLQEPNGLASVNPKLVELAVKNAKQTVQLSMHCSCSLN
;
A
#
# COMPACT_ATOMS: atom_id res chain seq x y z
N MET A 1 -15.38 -40.34 19.48
CA MET A 1 -14.38 -39.58 20.25
C MET A 1 -14.05 -40.42 21.46
N GLU A 2 -12.81 -40.89 21.57
CA GLU A 2 -12.34 -41.64 22.74
C GLU A 2 -12.40 -40.71 23.95
N GLU A 3 -13.08 -41.15 25.00
CA GLU A 3 -13.33 -40.37 26.20
C GLU A 3 -12.07 -40.40 27.07
N LEU A 4 -11.42 -39.24 27.23
CA LEU A 4 -10.18 -39.13 27.99
C LEU A 4 -10.39 -39.55 29.44
N THR A 5 -9.42 -40.27 30.01
CA THR A 5 -9.47 -40.72 31.39
C THR A 5 -9.40 -39.53 32.37
N GLU A 6 -9.92 -39.70 33.58
CA GLU A 6 -9.97 -38.61 34.59
C GLU A 6 -8.59 -38.03 34.93
N GLU A 7 -7.53 -38.82 34.78
CA GLU A 7 -6.15 -38.39 34.99
C GLU A 7 -5.68 -37.43 33.88
N GLU A 8 -5.99 -37.73 32.61
CA GLU A 8 -5.67 -36.88 31.46
C GLU A 8 -6.45 -35.55 31.50
N LYS A 9 -7.72 -35.58 31.91
CA LYS A 9 -8.52 -34.37 32.14
C LYS A 9 -7.90 -33.47 33.21
N ARG A 10 -7.31 -34.05 34.25
CA ARG A 10 -6.67 -33.31 35.33
C ARG A 10 -5.32 -32.73 34.91
N ALA A 11 -4.55 -33.43 34.07
CA ALA A 11 -3.31 -32.92 33.49
C ALA A 11 -3.54 -31.67 32.61
N LEU A 12 -4.61 -31.65 31.80
CA LEU A 12 -5.00 -30.46 31.02
C LEU A 12 -5.35 -29.25 31.91
N ARG A 13 -5.98 -29.49 33.07
CA ARG A 13 -6.34 -28.44 34.02
C ARG A 13 -5.13 -27.86 34.76
N GLY A 14 -4.05 -28.62 34.88
CA GLY A 14 -2.79 -28.19 35.54
C GLY A 14 -1.88 -27.29 34.70
N SER A 15 -2.29 -26.94 33.47
CA SER A 15 -1.55 -26.04 32.58
C SER A 15 -1.19 -24.73 33.28
N LYS A 16 0.12 -24.48 33.45
CA LYS A 16 0.68 -23.22 34.00
C LYS A 16 0.75 -22.10 32.96
N PHE A 17 0.06 -22.23 31.83
CA PHE A 17 -0.18 -21.07 30.98
C PHE A 17 -1.21 -20.20 31.69
N ALA A 18 -0.73 -19.10 32.27
CA ALA A 18 -1.60 -18.04 32.73
C ALA A 18 -2.57 -17.67 31.59
N PRO A 19 -3.88 -17.48 31.86
CA PRO A 19 -4.77 -16.90 30.88
C PRO A 19 -4.14 -15.59 30.40
N LEU A 20 -3.85 -15.49 29.10
CA LEU A 20 -3.40 -14.24 28.52
C LEU A 20 -4.44 -13.17 28.87
N PRO A 21 -4.03 -11.93 29.20
CA PRO A 21 -4.97 -10.86 29.52
C PRO A 21 -5.99 -10.75 28.38
N SER A 22 -7.28 -10.77 28.72
CA SER A 22 -8.35 -10.65 27.73
C SER A 22 -8.24 -9.28 27.07
N VAL A 23 -7.60 -9.23 25.89
CA VAL A 23 -7.61 -8.02 25.08
C VAL A 23 -9.07 -7.76 24.70
N PRO A 24 -9.63 -6.58 25.01
CA PRO A 24 -11.00 -6.27 24.63
C PRO A 24 -11.17 -6.45 23.12
N PRO A 25 -12.30 -6.97 22.64
CA PRO A 25 -12.51 -7.16 21.20
C PRO A 25 -12.28 -5.82 20.51
N PRO A 26 -11.39 -5.74 19.50
CA PRO A 26 -11.09 -4.49 18.86
C PRO A 26 -12.39 -3.95 18.25
N ASN A 27 -12.79 -2.77 18.71
CA ASN A 27 -13.91 -2.02 18.16
C ASN A 27 -13.67 -1.88 16.66
N ARG A 28 -14.39 -2.65 15.83
CA ARG A 28 -14.14 -2.82 14.37
C ARG A 28 -14.51 -1.58 13.55
N ARG A 29 -14.28 -0.37 14.08
CA ARG A 29 -14.59 0.91 13.43
C ARG A 29 -13.38 1.80 13.21
N HIS A 30 -12.19 1.37 13.61
CA HIS A 30 -10.98 2.14 13.35
C HIS A 30 -10.26 1.54 12.14
N PRO A 31 -10.06 2.31 11.06
CA PRO A 31 -9.09 1.94 10.03
C PRO A 31 -7.79 1.59 10.75
N ARG A 32 -7.27 0.37 10.51
CA ARG A 32 -5.99 -0.03 11.11
C ARG A 32 -4.95 0.97 10.64
N GLU A 33 -4.47 1.82 11.56
CA GLU A 33 -3.30 2.63 11.31
C GLU A 33 -2.19 1.68 10.85
N ALA A 34 -1.62 1.98 9.67
CA ALA A 34 -0.59 1.13 9.12
C ALA A 34 0.56 1.08 10.13
N HIS A 35 1.01 -0.13 10.48
CA HIS A 35 2.16 -0.27 11.37
C HIS A 35 3.35 0.53 10.80
N PRO A 36 4.16 1.15 11.66
CA PRO A 36 5.45 1.68 11.22
C PRO A 36 6.24 0.53 10.59
N GLY A 37 6.46 0.59 9.27
CA GLY A 37 7.05 -0.49 8.46
C GLY A 37 6.10 -1.18 7.47
N GLY A 38 4.82 -0.83 7.46
CA GLY A 38 3.84 -1.48 6.59
C GLY A 38 3.88 -1.07 5.14
N PRO A 39 3.22 -1.85 4.25
CA PRO A 39 3.17 -1.55 2.83
C PRO A 39 2.62 -0.15 2.60
N VAL A 40 3.52 0.79 2.28
CA VAL A 40 3.14 2.15 1.97
C VAL A 40 2.36 2.08 0.67
N LYS A 41 1.08 2.46 0.70
CA LYS A 41 0.31 2.66 -0.52
C LYS A 41 1.00 3.79 -1.30
N THR A 42 1.84 3.44 -2.27
CA THR A 42 2.53 4.43 -3.10
C THR A 42 1.54 5.02 -4.09
N ASN A 43 1.56 6.35 -4.22
CA ASN A 43 0.78 7.03 -5.24
C ASN A 43 1.20 6.48 -6.62
N LYS A 44 0.24 5.96 -7.40
CA LYS A 44 0.50 5.35 -8.72
C LYS A 44 1.28 6.29 -9.65
N ALA A 45 0.98 7.58 -9.63
CA ALA A 45 1.70 8.58 -10.42
C ALA A 45 3.15 8.75 -9.96
N ALA A 46 3.36 8.83 -8.65
CA ALA A 46 4.70 8.96 -8.07
C ALA A 46 5.55 7.69 -8.33
N ALA A 47 4.95 6.52 -8.22
CA ALA A 47 5.61 5.25 -8.54
C ALA A 47 6.01 5.18 -10.01
N LEU A 48 5.13 5.62 -10.92
CA LEU A 48 5.41 5.67 -12.35
C LEU A 48 6.53 6.66 -12.69
N ALA A 49 6.53 7.85 -12.08
CA ALA A 49 7.60 8.84 -12.29
C ALA A 49 8.97 8.28 -11.87
N LYS A 50 9.04 7.69 -10.67
CA LYS A 50 10.26 7.04 -10.16
C LYS A 50 10.68 5.83 -11.00
N PHE A 51 9.72 5.12 -11.59
CA PHE A 51 10.04 4.04 -12.52
C PHE A 51 10.72 4.60 -13.78
N LEU A 52 10.14 5.61 -14.42
CA LEU A 52 10.72 6.22 -15.63
C LEU A 52 12.11 6.83 -15.35
N GLU A 53 12.29 7.47 -14.20
CA GLU A 53 13.59 8.01 -13.76
C GLU A 53 14.66 6.91 -13.64
N ARG A 54 14.32 5.77 -13.03
CA ARG A 54 15.24 4.62 -12.96
C ARG A 54 15.54 4.03 -14.34
N LYS A 55 14.53 3.90 -15.20
CA LYS A 55 14.70 3.37 -16.57
C LYS A 55 15.54 4.27 -17.47
N LEU A 56 15.62 5.58 -17.19
CA LEU A 56 16.50 6.51 -17.92
C LEU A 56 17.99 6.29 -17.62
N GLN A 57 18.33 5.80 -16.42
CA GLN A 57 19.71 5.51 -16.04
C GLN A 57 20.21 4.17 -16.58
N GLU A 58 19.31 3.27 -16.95
CA GLU A 58 19.65 1.97 -17.52
C GLU A 58 19.98 2.09 -19.02
N PRO A 59 21.10 1.50 -19.50
CA PRO A 59 21.36 1.42 -20.93
C PRO A 59 20.23 0.62 -21.59
N ASN A 60 19.59 1.20 -22.60
CA ASN A 60 18.41 0.65 -23.28
C ASN A 60 17.15 0.48 -22.39
N GLY A 61 17.08 1.11 -21.22
CA GLY A 61 15.93 0.97 -20.31
C GLY A 61 14.59 1.40 -20.91
N LEU A 62 14.60 2.30 -21.90
CA LEU A 62 13.42 2.75 -22.61
C LEU A 62 13.15 2.02 -23.93
N ALA A 63 13.93 1.00 -24.29
CA ALA A 63 13.77 0.29 -25.57
C ALA A 63 12.39 -0.40 -25.71
N SER A 64 11.76 -0.78 -24.61
CA SER A 64 10.41 -1.35 -24.60
C SER A 64 9.29 -0.30 -24.59
N VAL A 65 9.61 0.98 -24.46
CA VAL A 65 8.63 2.07 -24.38
C VAL A 65 8.37 2.63 -25.78
N ASN A 66 7.10 2.75 -26.16
CA ASN A 66 6.73 3.31 -27.46
C ASN A 66 6.96 4.84 -27.47
N PRO A 67 7.86 5.37 -28.32
CA PRO A 67 8.18 6.80 -28.35
C PRO A 67 6.98 7.68 -28.71
N LYS A 68 6.07 7.19 -29.56
CA LYS A 68 4.85 7.94 -29.96
C LYS A 68 3.93 8.18 -28.76
N LEU A 69 3.86 7.22 -27.83
CA LEU A 69 3.04 7.35 -26.63
C LEU A 69 3.64 8.37 -25.66
N VAL A 70 4.97 8.40 -25.54
CA VAL A 70 5.68 9.37 -24.70
C VAL A 70 5.46 10.79 -25.23
N GLU A 71 5.59 10.99 -26.54
CA GLU A 71 5.37 12.28 -27.18
C GLU A 71 3.94 12.80 -26.94
N LEU A 72 2.93 11.94 -27.16
CA LEU A 72 1.54 12.28 -26.91
C LEU A 72 1.29 12.61 -25.42
N ALA A 73 1.87 11.84 -24.50
CA ALA A 73 1.76 12.09 -23.07
C ALA A 73 2.34 13.45 -22.68
N VAL A 74 3.51 13.82 -23.22
CA VAL A 74 4.14 15.13 -22.99
C VAL A 74 3.29 16.26 -23.56
N LYS A 75 2.74 16.09 -24.77
CA LYS A 75 1.84 17.08 -25.38
C LYS A 75 0.60 17.32 -24.52
N ASN A 76 -0.08 16.24 -24.11
CA ASN A 76 -1.27 16.31 -23.28
C ASN A 76 -0.96 16.96 -21.91
N ALA A 77 0.17 16.62 -21.29
CA ALA A 77 0.59 17.21 -20.01
C ALA A 77 0.80 18.73 -20.12
N LYS A 78 1.50 19.19 -21.17
CA LYS A 78 1.70 20.63 -21.42
C LYS A 78 0.39 21.37 -21.63
N GLN A 79 -0.54 20.78 -22.39
CA GLN A 79 -1.86 21.36 -22.61
C GLN A 79 -2.64 21.48 -21.29
N THR A 80 -2.64 20.44 -20.45
CA THR A 80 -3.31 20.47 -19.14
C THR A 80 -2.74 21.55 -18.22
N VAL A 81 -1.41 21.73 -18.19
CA VAL A 81 -0.77 22.78 -17.39
C VAL A 81 -1.13 24.18 -17.90
N GLN A 82 -1.17 24.39 -19.22
CA GLN A 82 -1.57 25.67 -19.79
C GLN A 82 -3.04 26.00 -19.50
N LEU A 83 -3.93 25.01 -19.59
CA LEU A 83 -5.36 25.19 -19.27
C LEU A 83 -5.59 25.46 -17.78
N SER A 84 -4.87 24.77 -16.89
CA SER A 84 -4.99 25.03 -15.45
C SER A 84 -4.43 26.40 -15.07
N MET A 85 -3.35 26.86 -15.71
CA MET A 85 -2.82 28.21 -15.53
C MET A 85 -3.75 29.30 -16.09
N HIS A 86 -4.45 29.03 -17.20
CA HIS A 86 -5.43 29.98 -17.75
C HIS A 86 -6.68 30.11 -16.86
N CYS A 87 -7.07 29.05 -16.16
CA CYS A 87 -8.24 29.07 -15.29
C CYS A 87 -7.97 29.73 -13.93
N SER A 88 -6.73 29.64 -13.41
CA SER A 88 -6.35 30.27 -12.14
C SER A 88 -6.25 31.81 -12.19
N CYS A 89 -6.29 32.42 -13.38
CA CYS A 89 -6.38 33.88 -13.53
C CYS A 89 -7.82 34.43 -13.50
N SER A 90 -8.85 33.58 -13.55
CA SER A 90 -10.27 34.00 -13.54
C SER A 90 -10.91 34.02 -12.15
N LEU A 91 -10.11 33.80 -11.10
CA LEU A 91 -10.48 33.97 -9.69
C LEU A 91 -9.62 35.09 -9.08
N ASN A 92 -9.83 36.33 -9.51
CA ASN A 92 -9.54 37.54 -8.72
C ASN A 92 -10.51 38.63 -9.12
#